data_AF-A0A7S0S970-F1
#
_entry.id   AF-A0A7S0S970-F1
#
_cell.length_a   1.000
_cell.length_b   1.000
_cell.length_c   1.000
_cell.angle_alpha   90.00
_cell.angle_beta   90.00
_cell.angle_gamma   90.00
#
_symmetry.space_group_name_H-M   'P 1'
#
loop_
_entity.id
_entity.type
_entity.pdbx_description
1 polymer ?
#
loop_
_entity_poly.entity_id
_entity_poly.type
_entity_poly.pdbx_seq_one_letter_code
_entity_poly.pdbx_strand_id
1 'polypeptide(L)'
;GWRWAARAVYHGKKGGLELVKLLLEKDAAVDAVGTDICGNEGTLLWSVVMAVYNDKEVALELAKLLLEKGVDVDAVGQHSDDMEGTPLWLAAWAMHEGIEGGLELARLLLEKDADVDAVGKVASGSEGTPLWLAARAVL
;
A
#
# COMPACT_ATOMS: atom_id res chain seq x y z
N GLY A 1 15.81 6.51 -14.62
CA GLY A 1 15.16 5.27 -15.05
C GLY A 1 15.15 4.26 -13.92
N TRP A 2 14.27 4.44 -12.94
CA TRP A 2 14.17 3.57 -11.77
C TRP A 2 12.68 3.33 -11.51
N ARG A 3 12.12 2.25 -12.09
CA ARG A 3 10.68 1.91 -12.00
C ARG A 3 10.45 0.49 -11.46
N TRP A 4 11.49 -0.18 -10.96
CA TRP A 4 11.46 -1.65 -10.75
C TRP A 4 11.32 -2.09 -9.30
N ALA A 5 11.61 -1.22 -8.31
CA ALA A 5 11.54 -1.59 -6.89
C ALA A 5 10.12 -2.04 -6.47
N ALA A 6 9.08 -1.33 -6.94
CA ALA A 6 7.69 -1.71 -6.72
C ALA A 6 7.31 -3.06 -7.38
N ARG A 7 7.89 -3.40 -8.53
CA ARG A 7 7.55 -4.62 -9.29
C ARG A 7 8.03 -5.91 -8.63
N ALA A 8 9.14 -5.86 -7.89
CA ALA A 8 9.70 -7.05 -7.23
C ALA A 8 8.73 -7.63 -6.18
N VAL A 9 7.89 -6.77 -5.61
CA VAL A 9 6.91 -7.11 -4.57
C VAL A 9 5.64 -7.72 -5.15
N TYR A 10 5.22 -7.30 -6.36
CA TYR A 10 3.95 -7.71 -7.00
C TYR A 10 3.79 -9.22 -7.23
N HIS A 11 4.88 -10.00 -7.26
CA HIS A 11 4.81 -11.46 -7.40
C HIS A 11 5.11 -12.25 -6.11
N GLY A 12 5.07 -11.61 -4.93
CA GLY A 12 4.99 -12.30 -3.64
C GLY A 12 6.11 -13.33 -3.39
N LYS A 13 7.34 -13.05 -3.85
CA LYS A 13 8.49 -13.93 -3.58
C LYS A 13 9.44 -13.28 -2.59
N LYS A 14 10.01 -14.08 -1.68
CA LYS A 14 11.10 -13.68 -0.77
C LYS A 14 12.23 -12.90 -1.48
N GLY A 15 12.58 -13.30 -2.69
CA GLY A 15 13.61 -12.61 -3.49
C GLY A 15 13.25 -11.17 -3.87
N GLY A 16 11.96 -10.82 -3.94
CA GLY A 16 11.53 -9.44 -4.19
C GLY A 16 11.76 -8.54 -2.98
N LEU A 17 11.42 -9.03 -1.79
CA LEU A 17 11.70 -8.34 -0.53
C LEU A 17 13.21 -8.19 -0.29
N GLU A 18 14.00 -9.23 -0.57
CA GLU A 18 15.47 -9.17 -0.50
C GLU A 18 16.03 -8.11 -1.45
N LEU A 19 15.49 -8.00 -2.67
CA LEU A 19 15.89 -6.97 -3.61
C LEU A 19 15.53 -5.57 -3.12
N VAL A 20 14.34 -5.37 -2.54
CA VAL A 20 13.97 -4.09 -1.94
C VAL A 20 14.95 -3.70 -0.83
N LYS A 21 15.27 -4.63 0.08
CA LYS A 21 16.26 -4.39 1.15
C LYS A 21 17.61 -3.96 0.57
N LEU A 22 18.11 -4.68 -0.43
CA LEU A 22 19.38 -4.36 -1.10
C LEU A 22 19.35 -2.98 -1.78
N LEU A 23 18.25 -2.61 -2.42
CA LEU A 23 18.11 -1.30 -3.06
C LEU A 23 18.09 -0.17 -2.02
N LEU A 24 17.38 -0.36 -0.91
CA LEU A 24 17.36 0.60 0.19
C LEU A 24 18.71 0.73 0.91
N GLU A 25 19.51 -0.34 0.95
CA GLU A 25 20.92 -0.29 1.41
C GLU A 25 21.82 0.49 0.44
N LYS A 26 21.39 0.73 -0.80
CA LYS A 26 22.07 1.54 -1.81
C LYS A 26 21.43 2.91 -2.01
N ASP A 27 20.77 3.42 -0.97
CA ASP A 27 20.16 4.74 -0.93
C ASP A 27 19.11 4.98 -2.04
N ALA A 28 18.43 3.91 -2.47
CA ALA A 28 17.27 4.06 -3.34
C ALA A 28 16.19 4.91 -2.65
N ALA A 29 15.58 5.79 -3.43
CA ALA A 29 14.55 6.71 -2.94
C ALA A 29 13.30 5.93 -2.46
N VAL A 30 12.84 6.22 -1.25
CA VAL A 30 11.70 5.55 -0.59
C VAL A 30 10.35 6.11 -1.02
N ASP A 31 10.34 7.31 -1.58
CA ASP A 31 9.21 7.98 -2.22
C ASP A 31 9.07 7.58 -3.70
N ALA A 32 9.72 6.49 -4.11
CA ALA A 32 9.67 6.02 -5.49
C ALA A 32 8.22 5.69 -5.89
N VAL A 33 7.78 6.35 -6.97
CA VAL A 33 6.54 6.06 -7.67
C VAL A 33 6.82 5.26 -8.93
N GLY A 34 5.89 4.40 -9.31
CA GLY A 34 6.02 3.57 -10.50
C GLY A 34 4.68 3.37 -11.19
N THR A 35 4.73 3.13 -12.49
CA THR A 35 3.57 2.67 -13.26
C THR A 35 3.77 1.20 -13.60
N ASP A 36 2.81 0.34 -13.29
CA ASP A 36 2.86 -1.07 -13.68
C ASP A 36 2.51 -1.28 -15.17
N ILE A 37 2.57 -2.53 -15.63
CA ILE A 37 2.29 -2.89 -17.04
C ILE A 37 0.82 -2.69 -17.45
N CYS A 38 -0.07 -2.55 -16.48
CA CYS A 38 -1.49 -2.26 -16.67
C CYS A 38 -1.77 -0.75 -16.65
N GLY A 39 -0.76 0.09 -16.37
CA GLY A 39 -0.92 1.54 -16.28
C GLY A 39 -1.24 2.06 -14.88
N ASN A 40 -1.17 1.22 -13.84
CA ASN A 40 -1.48 1.65 -12.47
C ASN A 40 -0.31 2.42 -11.86
N GLU A 41 -0.56 3.64 -11.37
CA GLU A 41 0.43 4.48 -10.69
C GLU A 41 0.46 4.19 -9.18
N GLY A 42 1.48 3.46 -8.75
CA GLY A 42 1.62 3.04 -7.36
C GLY A 42 2.75 3.74 -6.62
N THR A 43 2.49 4.09 -5.36
CA THR A 43 3.53 4.29 -4.36
C THR A 43 4.05 2.92 -3.86
N LEU A 44 5.12 2.93 -3.07
CA LEU A 44 5.60 1.69 -2.43
C LEU A 44 4.55 1.12 -1.45
N LEU A 45 3.83 1.97 -0.71
CA LEU A 45 2.76 1.53 0.21
C LEU A 45 1.52 1.02 -0.54
N TRP A 46 1.22 1.53 -1.74
CA TRP A 46 0.21 0.91 -2.60
C TRP A 46 0.57 -0.55 -2.95
N SER A 47 1.83 -0.78 -3.30
CA SER A 47 2.33 -2.12 -3.66
C SER A 47 2.26 -3.09 -2.48
N VAL A 48 2.37 -2.59 -1.24
CA VAL A 48 2.16 -3.37 -0.02
C VAL A 48 0.75 -3.94 0.02
N VAL A 49 -0.28 -3.12 -0.25
CA VAL A 49 -1.68 -3.57 -0.22
C VAL A 49 -1.90 -4.73 -1.21
N MET A 50 -1.37 -4.61 -2.43
CA MET A 50 -1.40 -5.70 -3.42
C MET A 50 -0.64 -6.94 -2.96
N ALA A 51 0.47 -6.77 -2.23
CA ALA A 51 1.21 -7.88 -1.65
C ALA A 51 0.41 -8.60 -0.54
N VAL A 52 -0.44 -7.89 0.20
CA VAL A 52 -1.29 -8.49 1.25
C VAL A 52 -2.22 -9.55 0.65
N TYR A 53 -2.73 -9.36 -0.58
CA TYR A 53 -3.55 -10.35 -1.29
C TYR A 53 -2.81 -11.66 -1.60
N ASN A 54 -1.48 -11.63 -1.65
CA ASN A 54 -0.64 -12.76 -2.04
C ASN A 54 0.03 -13.44 -0.84
N ASP A 55 0.72 -12.65 -0.02
CA ASP A 55 1.46 -13.11 1.15
C ASP A 55 1.48 -12.00 2.21
N LYS A 56 0.60 -12.15 3.21
CA LYS A 56 0.46 -11.22 4.33
C LYS A 56 1.78 -10.99 5.08
N GLU A 57 2.59 -12.03 5.30
CA GLU A 57 3.81 -11.89 6.10
C GLU A 57 4.84 -11.04 5.36
N VAL A 58 5.07 -11.34 4.08
CA VAL A 58 5.98 -10.57 3.22
C VAL A 58 5.50 -9.13 3.06
N ALA A 59 4.19 -8.92 2.90
CA ALA A 59 3.60 -7.59 2.77
C ALA A 59 3.81 -6.75 4.05
N LEU A 60 3.54 -7.32 5.22
CA LEU A 60 3.72 -6.62 6.50
C LEU A 60 5.19 -6.36 6.82
N GLU A 61 6.09 -7.27 6.43
CA GLU A 61 7.54 -7.05 6.57
C GLU A 61 8.01 -5.89 5.67
N LEU A 62 7.52 -5.83 4.43
CA LEU A 62 7.79 -4.70 3.55
C LEU A 62 7.22 -3.39 4.11
N ALA A 63 5.98 -3.40 4.63
CA ALA A 63 5.34 -2.22 5.22
C ALA A 63 6.20 -1.64 6.35
N LYS A 64 6.64 -2.50 7.29
CA LYS A 64 7.52 -2.10 8.41
C LYS A 64 8.81 -1.47 7.91
N LEU A 65 9.47 -2.11 6.95
CA LEU A 65 10.72 -1.61 6.37
C LEU A 65 10.54 -0.22 5.74
N LEU A 66 9.49 -0.01 4.97
CA LEU A 66 9.22 1.28 4.32
C LEU A 66 8.89 2.38 5.33
N LEU A 67 8.07 2.07 6.34
CA LEU A 67 7.70 2.99 7.41
C LEU A 67 8.90 3.34 8.31
N GLU A 68 9.80 2.40 8.57
CA GLU A 68 11.07 2.66 9.29
C GLU A 68 12.01 3.58 8.51
N LYS A 69 11.95 3.55 7.17
CA LYS A 69 12.74 4.42 6.32
C LYS A 69 12.11 5.80 6.09
N GLY A 70 10.97 6.08 6.71
CA GLY A 70 10.33 7.40 6.66
C GLY A 70 9.65 7.70 5.33
N VAL A 71 9.08 6.68 4.67
CA VAL A 71 8.12 6.93 3.58
C VAL A 71 6.98 7.81 4.08
N ASP A 72 6.48 8.69 3.22
CA ASP A 72 5.26 9.44 3.50
C ASP A 72 4.09 8.47 3.71
N VAL A 73 3.56 8.45 4.94
CA VAL A 73 2.51 7.53 5.39
C VAL A 73 1.17 7.81 4.72
N ASP A 74 0.96 9.04 4.25
CA ASP A 74 -0.28 9.50 3.62
C ASP A 74 -0.12 9.68 2.10
N ALA A 75 0.98 9.17 1.52
CA ALA A 75 1.23 9.24 0.09
C ALA A 75 0.11 8.59 -0.72
N VAL A 76 -0.68 9.42 -1.41
CA VAL A 76 -1.80 8.98 -2.23
C VAL A 76 -1.29 8.23 -3.46
N GLY A 77 -1.84 7.03 -3.68
CA GLY A 77 -1.65 6.28 -4.93
C GLY A 77 -2.91 6.33 -5.81
N GLN A 78 -2.75 6.03 -7.09
CA GLN A 78 -3.85 6.03 -8.06
C GLN A 78 -3.79 4.78 -8.96
N HIS A 79 -4.91 4.06 -9.03
CA HIS A 79 -5.06 2.91 -9.91
C HIS A 79 -5.61 3.34 -11.28
N SER A 80 -5.42 2.51 -12.31
CA SER A 80 -5.83 2.80 -13.69
C SER A 80 -7.35 2.93 -13.89
N ASP A 81 -8.15 2.58 -12.90
CA ASP A 81 -9.61 2.67 -12.88
C ASP A 81 -10.10 3.90 -12.09
N ASP A 82 -9.26 4.92 -11.89
CA ASP A 82 -9.55 6.15 -11.14
C ASP A 82 -9.79 5.96 -9.64
N MET A 83 -9.43 4.78 -9.09
CA MET A 83 -9.35 4.58 -7.65
C MET A 83 -8.14 5.32 -7.08
N GLU A 84 -8.33 6.07 -6.01
CA GLU A 84 -7.27 6.82 -5.32
C GLU A 84 -7.47 6.74 -3.81
N GLY A 85 -6.37 6.76 -3.06
CA GLY A 85 -6.45 6.77 -1.61
C GLY A 85 -5.10 6.73 -0.92
N THR A 86 -5.11 7.06 0.37
CA THR A 86 -3.96 6.91 1.25
C THR A 86 -3.76 5.43 1.60
N PRO A 87 -2.56 5.05 2.07
CA PRO A 87 -2.29 3.70 2.54
C PRO A 87 -3.29 3.20 3.60
N LEU A 88 -3.72 4.07 4.53
CA LEU A 88 -4.70 3.70 5.55
C LEU A 88 -6.09 3.44 4.95
N TRP A 89 -6.51 4.29 4.01
CA TRP A 89 -7.74 4.08 3.25
C TRP A 89 -7.72 2.76 2.48
N LEU A 90 -6.59 2.43 1.84
CA LEU A 90 -6.42 1.17 1.12
C LEU A 90 -6.42 -0.05 2.05
N ALA A 91 -5.85 0.06 3.25
CA ALA A 91 -5.92 -0.99 4.26
C ALA A 91 -7.37 -1.26 4.71
N ALA A 92 -8.18 -0.20 4.85
CA ALA A 92 -9.61 -0.32 5.13
C ALA A 92 -10.39 -0.90 3.93
N TRP A 93 -10.03 -0.52 2.70
CA TRP A 93 -10.57 -1.11 1.49
C TRP A 93 -10.28 -2.61 1.40
N ALA A 94 -9.03 -3.03 1.64
CA ALA A 94 -8.65 -4.43 1.66
C ALA A 94 -9.48 -5.24 2.68
N MET A 95 -9.74 -4.66 3.86
CA MET A 95 -10.65 -5.26 4.85
C MET A 95 -12.10 -5.35 4.36
N HIS A 96 -12.60 -4.33 3.67
CA HIS A 96 -13.93 -4.36 3.03
C HIS A 96 -14.05 -5.49 2.01
N GLU A 97 -12.98 -5.77 1.28
CA GLU A 97 -12.87 -6.89 0.32
C GLU A 97 -12.57 -8.25 1.00
N GLY A 98 -12.52 -8.31 2.33
CA GLY A 98 -12.32 -9.55 3.09
C GLY A 98 -10.86 -10.00 3.23
N ILE A 99 -9.90 -9.11 3.04
CA ILE A 99 -8.46 -9.40 3.13
C ILE A 99 -7.93 -9.09 4.52
N GLU A 100 -7.72 -10.14 5.32
CA GLU A 100 -7.38 -10.01 6.75
C GLU A 100 -6.12 -9.17 7.04
N GLY A 101 -5.11 -9.23 6.17
CA GLY A 101 -3.86 -8.47 6.38
C GLY A 101 -4.02 -6.96 6.30
N GLY A 102 -5.17 -6.45 5.84
CA GLY A 102 -5.50 -5.03 5.90
C GLY A 102 -5.57 -4.52 7.34
N LEU A 103 -6.01 -5.32 8.31
CA LEU A 103 -6.09 -4.90 9.71
C LEU A 103 -4.70 -4.67 10.32
N GLU A 104 -3.76 -5.59 10.12
CA GLU A 104 -2.40 -5.39 10.63
C GLU A 104 -1.67 -4.26 9.90
N LEU A 105 -1.90 -4.09 8.60
CA LEU A 105 -1.36 -2.95 7.86
C LEU A 105 -1.90 -1.62 8.43
N ALA A 106 -3.21 -1.52 8.69
CA ALA A 106 -3.81 -0.34 9.28
C ALA A 106 -3.20 -0.01 10.65
N ARG A 107 -2.92 -1.02 11.49
CA ARG A 107 -2.23 -0.81 12.77
C ARG A 107 -0.85 -0.19 12.60
N LEU A 108 -0.04 -0.70 11.67
CA LEU A 108 1.31 -0.17 11.41
C LEU A 108 1.27 1.28 10.91
N LEU A 109 0.27 1.62 10.08
CA LEU A 109 0.10 2.97 9.55
C LEU A 109 -0.35 3.93 10.65
N LEU A 110 -1.27 3.53 11.52
CA LEU A 110 -1.71 4.32 12.67
C LEU A 110 -0.60 4.54 13.71
N GLU A 111 0.30 3.58 13.88
CA GLU A 111 1.52 3.74 14.69
C GLU A 111 2.48 4.81 14.13
N LYS A 112 2.27 5.25 12.88
CA LYS A 112 3.02 6.28 12.17
C LYS A 112 2.18 7.53 11.90
N ASP A 113 1.12 7.73 12.67
CA ASP A 113 0.26 8.93 12.62
C ASP A 113 -0.44 9.16 11.27
N ALA A 114 -0.76 8.09 10.54
CA ALA A 114 -1.55 8.18 9.30
C ALA A 114 -2.88 8.93 9.51
N ASP A 115 -3.27 9.76 8.54
CA ASP A 115 -4.51 10.53 8.59
C ASP A 115 -5.74 9.60 8.54
N VAL A 116 -6.43 9.53 9.67
CA VAL A 116 -7.62 8.69 9.86
C VAL A 116 -8.86 9.16 9.09
N ASP A 117 -8.88 10.43 8.70
CA ASP A 117 -10.02 11.07 8.03
C ASP A 117 -9.76 11.29 6.53
N ALA A 118 -8.60 10.85 6.02
CA ALA A 118 -8.25 10.98 4.60
C ALA A 118 -9.31 10.34 3.70
N VAL A 119 -9.85 11.13 2.77
CA VAL A 119 -10.86 10.66 1.83
C VAL A 119 -10.18 10.01 0.64
N GLY A 120 -10.56 8.77 0.35
CA GLY A 120 -10.25 8.09 -0.90
C GLY A 120 -11.50 7.89 -1.74
N LYS A 121 -11.29 7.46 -2.97
CA LYS A 121 -12.34 7.28 -3.98
C LYS A 121 -12.13 5.94 -4.69
N VAL A 122 -13.21 5.22 -4.90
CA VAL A 122 -13.22 4.00 -5.71
C VAL A 122 -13.55 4.30 -7.16
N ALA A 123 -13.28 3.36 -8.07
CA ALA A 123 -13.53 3.50 -9.51
C ALA A 123 -14.96 3.93 -9.89
N SER A 124 -15.96 3.57 -9.08
CA SER A 124 -17.35 3.99 -9.30
C SER A 124 -17.62 5.47 -8.99
N GLY A 125 -16.60 6.22 -8.55
CA GLY A 125 -16.71 7.60 -8.10
C GLY A 125 -17.26 7.75 -6.68
N SER A 126 -17.45 6.65 -5.94
CA SER A 126 -17.86 6.74 -4.54
C SER A 126 -16.66 7.12 -3.67
N GLU A 127 -16.85 8.15 -2.84
CA GLU A 127 -15.84 8.63 -1.91
C GLU A 127 -16.15 8.18 -0.49
N GLY A 128 -15.12 8.07 0.35
CA GLY A 128 -15.30 7.76 1.77
C GLY A 128 -14.00 7.77 2.55
N THR A 129 -14.12 7.77 3.88
CA THR A 129 -12.99 7.67 4.81
C THR A 129 -12.66 6.19 5.09
N PRO A 130 -11.48 5.90 5.69
CA PRO A 130 -11.17 4.56 6.19
C PRO A 130 -12.28 4.02 7.12
N LEU A 131 -12.83 4.87 7.99
CA LEU A 131 -13.91 4.50 8.89
C LEU A 131 -15.20 4.11 8.14
N TRP A 132 -15.56 4.84 7.09
CA TRP A 132 -16.72 4.50 6.25
C TRP A 132 -16.60 3.11 5.63
N LEU A 133 -15.42 2.77 5.08
CA LEU A 133 -15.16 1.45 4.49
C LEU A 133 -15.14 0.36 5.55
N ALA A 134 -14.46 0.57 6.67
CA ALA A 134 -14.40 -0.39 7.76
C ALA A 134 -15.78 -0.70 8.35
N ALA A 135 -16.65 0.31 8.50
CA ALA A 135 -18.02 0.11 8.95
C ALA A 135 -18.86 -0.74 7.97
N ARG A 136 -18.55 -0.69 6.67
CA ARG A 136 -19.21 -1.52 5.66
C ARG A 136 -18.65 -2.94 5.57
N ALA A 137 -17.44 -3.18 6.08
CA ALA A 137 -16.82 -4.51 6.12
C ALA A 137 -17.46 -5.46 7.16
N VAL A 138 -18.27 -4.92 8.08
CA VAL A 138 -18.95 -5.69 9.14
C VAL A 138 -20.44 -5.92 8.85
N LEU A 139 -20.94 -5.50 7.69
CA LEU A 139 -22.32 -5.68 7.21
C LEU A 139 -22.44 -6.91 6.32
#